data_AF-A0A9J6P5G6-F1
#
_entry.id   AF-A0A9J6P5G6-F1
#
_cell.length_a   1.000
_cell.length_b   1.000
_cell.length_c   1.000
_cell.angle_alpha   90.00
_cell.angle_beta   90.00
_cell.angle_gamma   90.00
#
_symmetry.space_group_name_H-M   'P 1'
#
loop_
_entity.id
_entity.type
_entity.pdbx_description
1 polymer ?
#
loop_
_entity_poly.entity_id
_entity_poly.type
_entity_poly.pdbx_seq_one_letter_code
_entity_poly.pdbx_strand_id
1 'polypeptide(L)'
;MLTIVKQIANDKNFILIGTGFGAFKTSNPSTFRVNRPPKADEGVIPMVAVCDENGQIKWMKTNEIKIVNIDGNLPINILNDN
;
A
#
# COMPACT_ATOMS: atom_id res chain seq x y z
N MET A 1 10.13 -6.90 14.60
CA MET A 1 9.27 -5.72 14.74
C MET A 1 7.90 -6.08 14.20
N LEU A 2 6.92 -6.19 15.07
CA LEU A 2 5.51 -6.33 14.73
C LEU A 2 4.94 -4.93 14.52
N THR A 3 4.29 -4.72 13.39
CA THR A 3 3.62 -3.46 13.10
C THR A 3 2.19 -3.74 12.68
N ILE A 4 1.24 -3.11 13.35
CA ILE A 4 -0.18 -3.19 13.01
C ILE A 4 -0.54 -1.91 12.26
N VAL A 5 -1.15 -2.09 11.10
CA VAL A 5 -1.68 -1.03 10.27
C VAL A 5 -3.19 -1.13 10.22
N LYS A 6 -3.85 0.01 10.05
CA LYS A 6 -5.30 0.10 9.88
C LYS A 6 -5.62 0.60 8.48
N GLN A 7 -6.48 -0.09 7.76
CA GLN A 7 -7.01 0.38 6.49
C GLN A 7 -8.01 1.52 6.75
N ILE A 8 -7.82 2.65 6.07
CA ILE A 8 -8.60 3.87 6.32
C ILE A 8 -10.08 3.69 5.88
N ALA A 9 -10.32 2.96 4.79
CA ALA A 9 -11.65 2.86 4.17
C ALA A 9 -12.68 2.08 5.01
N ASN A 10 -12.25 1.05 5.74
CA ASN A 10 -13.15 0.14 6.47
C ASN A 10 -12.73 -0.07 7.93
N ASP A 11 -11.70 0.66 8.38
CA ASP A 11 -11.19 0.62 9.74
C ASP A 11 -10.73 -0.79 10.20
N LYS A 12 -10.38 -1.67 9.27
CA LYS A 12 -9.84 -3.00 9.58
C LYS A 12 -8.34 -2.96 9.87
N ASN A 13 -7.91 -3.76 10.83
CA ASN A 13 -6.49 -3.91 11.19
C ASN A 13 -5.84 -5.05 10.40
N PHE A 14 -4.57 -4.86 10.07
CA PHE A 14 -3.72 -5.83 9.38
C PHE A 14 -2.32 -5.82 9.99
N ILE A 15 -1.60 -6.92 9.84
CA ILE A 15 -0.17 -7.00 10.18
C ILE A 15 0.63 -6.54 8.95
N LEU A 16 1.55 -5.59 9.13
CA LEU A 16 2.48 -5.20 8.07
C LEU A 16 3.57 -6.27 7.92
N ILE A 17 3.72 -6.82 6.72
CA ILE A 17 4.75 -7.81 6.39
C ILE A 17 5.96 -7.14 5.72
N GLY A 18 5.72 -6.16 4.84
CA GLY A 18 6.81 -5.49 4.13
C GLY A 18 6.34 -4.36 3.22
N THR A 19 7.29 -3.63 2.65
CA THR A 19 7.07 -2.53 1.71
C THR A 19 7.57 -2.92 0.33
N GLY A 20 6.94 -2.38 -0.71
CA GLY A 20 7.39 -2.61 -2.08
C GLY A 20 6.75 -1.64 -3.06
N PHE A 21 6.87 -1.97 -4.33
CA PHE A 21 6.37 -1.15 -5.42
C PHE A 21 5.43 -1.98 -6.29
N GLY A 22 4.20 -1.50 -6.47
CA GLY A 22 3.29 -2.04 -7.45
C GLY A 22 3.69 -1.52 -8.83
N ALA A 23 4.04 -2.44 -9.74
CA ALA A 23 4.19 -2.10 -11.15
C ALA A 23 2.80 -2.04 -11.78
N PHE A 24 2.42 -0.88 -12.33
CA PHE A 24 1.21 -0.76 -13.15
C PHE A 24 1.60 -0.46 -14.59
N LYS A 25 1.04 -1.23 -15.53
CA LYS A 25 1.13 -0.96 -16.97
C LYS A 25 -0.27 -0.70 -17.49
N THR A 26 -0.64 0.56 -17.69
CA THR A 26 -1.86 0.92 -18.40
C THR A 26 -1.53 1.01 -19.89
N SER A 27 -1.91 0.01 -20.66
CA SER A 27 -2.06 0.21 -22.10
C SER A 27 -3.42 0.86 -22.31
N ASN A 28 -3.47 2.17 -22.55
CA ASN A 28 -4.67 2.75 -23.13
C ASN A 28 -4.83 2.13 -24.53
N PRO A 29 -5.87 1.32 -24.80
CA PRO A 29 -6.09 0.84 -26.15
C PRO A 29 -6.51 2.07 -26.96
N SER A 30 -5.58 2.56 -27.78
CA SER A 30 -5.80 3.67 -28.70
C SER A 30 -7.04 3.38 -29.52
N THR A 31 -8.10 4.14 -29.30
CA THR A 31 -9.31 4.10 -30.11
C THR A 31 -8.93 4.59 -31.51
N PHE A 32 -8.60 3.63 -32.37
CA PHE A 32 -8.64 3.62 -33.83
C PHE A 32 -8.75 5.00 -34.54
N ARG A 33 -7.69 5.84 -34.52
CA ARG A 33 -7.45 6.83 -35.60
C ARG A 33 -6.13 7.63 -35.61
N VAL A 34 -5.17 7.41 -34.72
CA VAL A 34 -3.95 8.27 -34.69
C VAL A 34 -2.70 7.39 -34.66
N ASN A 35 -1.82 7.58 -35.66
CA ASN A 35 -0.45 7.02 -35.75
C ASN A 35 0.47 7.59 -34.66
N ARG A 36 0.09 7.50 -33.39
CA ARG A 36 0.91 7.88 -32.25
C ARG A 36 1.08 6.64 -31.38
N PRO A 37 2.32 6.17 -31.13
CA PRO A 37 2.52 5.02 -30.26
C PRO A 37 1.87 5.32 -28.91
N PRO A 38 1.13 4.36 -28.32
CA PRO A 38 0.47 4.57 -27.05
C PRO A 38 1.55 4.94 -26.03
N LYS A 39 1.39 6.11 -25.42
CA LYS A 39 2.27 6.54 -24.34
C LYS A 39 1.98 5.59 -23.18
N ALA A 40 2.89 4.66 -22.94
CA ALA A 40 2.85 3.83 -21.74
C ALA A 40 3.22 4.77 -20.58
N ASP A 41 2.23 5.14 -19.77
CA ASP A 41 2.51 5.78 -18.49
C ASP A 41 2.97 4.65 -17.56
N GLU A 42 4.27 4.40 -17.55
CA GLU A 42 4.91 3.51 -16.58
C GLU A 42 5.12 4.28 -15.28
N GLY A 43 4.54 3.76 -14.20
CA GLY A 43 4.58 4.39 -12.90
C GLY A 43 4.84 3.38 -11.80
N VAL A 44 5.60 3.80 -10.79
CA VAL A 44 5.87 3.04 -9.59
C VAL A 44 4.92 3.53 -8.50
N ILE A 45 4.01 2.67 -8.03
CA ILE A 45 3.09 3.01 -6.94
C ILE A 45 3.64 2.41 -5.64
N PRO A 46 3.88 3.20 -4.58
CA PRO A 46 4.33 2.68 -3.29
C PRO A 46 3.23 1.84 -2.63
N MET A 47 3.54 0.56 -2.41
CA MET A 47 2.64 -0.44 -1.86
C MET A 47 3.21 -1.04 -0.57
N VAL A 48 2.34 -1.65 0.21
CA VAL A 48 2.70 -2.50 1.34
C VAL A 48 2.07 -3.87 1.21
N ALA A 49 2.80 -4.90 1.64
CA ALA A 49 2.26 -6.23 1.87
C ALA A 49 1.76 -6.31 3.32
N VAL A 50 0.50 -6.68 3.49
CA VAL A 50 -0.13 -6.85 4.80
C VAL A 50 -0.79 -8.22 4.91
N CYS A 51 -0.98 -8.71 6.13
CA CYS A 51 -1.67 -9.96 6.44
C CYS A 51 -2.97 -9.66 7.20
N ASP A 52 -4.06 -10.33 6.82
CA ASP A 52 -5.31 -10.29 7.58
C ASP A 52 -5.38 -11.36 8.67
N GLU A 53 -6.50 -11.41 9.41
CA GLU A 53 -6.72 -12.35 10.51
C GLU A 53 -6.71 -13.83 10.08
N ASN A 54 -6.86 -14.12 8.78
CA ASN A 54 -6.86 -15.48 8.24
C ASN A 54 -5.49 -15.89 7.68
N GLY A 55 -4.46 -15.07 7.83
CA GLY A 55 -3.15 -15.34 7.25
C GLY A 55 -3.02 -14.94 5.78
N GLN A 56 -4.02 -14.26 5.18
CA GLN A 56 -4.00 -13.93 3.75
C GLN A 56 -3.20 -12.66 3.48
N ILE A 57 -2.29 -12.75 2.51
CA ILE A 57 -1.47 -11.62 2.06
C ILE A 57 -2.27 -10.73 1.11
N LYS A 58 -2.25 -9.42 1.36
CA LYS A 58 -2.86 -8.39 0.52
C LYS A 58 -1.85 -7.29 0.24
N TRP A 59 -1.91 -6.73 -0.97
CA TRP A 59 -1.16 -5.54 -1.35
C TRP A 59 -2.06 -4.32 -1.25
N MET A 60 -1.66 -3.33 -0.48
CA MET A 60 -2.40 -2.07 -0.30
C MET A 60 -1.54 -0.88 -0.67
N LYS A 61 -2.15 0.21 -1.16
CA LYS A 61 -1.40 1.43 -1.39
C LYS A 61 -1.01 2.03 -0.04
N THR A 62 0.18 2.60 0.02
CA THR A 62 0.67 3.26 1.25
C THR A 62 -0.26 4.35 1.77
N ASN A 63 -0.99 5.05 0.89
CA ASN A 63 -1.96 6.09 1.27
C ASN A 63 -3.32 5.56 1.75
N GLU A 64 -3.56 4.24 1.67
CA GLU A 64 -4.82 3.61 2.11
C GLU A 64 -4.74 3.08 3.55
N ILE A 65 -3.56 3.16 4.18
CA ILE A 65 -3.29 2.59 5.50
C ILE A 65 -2.63 3.61 6.43
N LYS A 66 -2.74 3.36 7.74
CA LYS A 66 -2.03 4.10 8.79
C LYS A 66 -1.42 3.14 9.80
N ILE A 67 -0.24 3.43 10.32
CA ILE A 67 0.34 2.67 11.43
C ILE A 67 -0.43 3.03 12.71
N VAL A 68 -0.88 2.01 13.44
CA VAL A 68 -1.62 2.19 14.71
C VAL A 68 -0.90 1.57 15.91
N ASN A 69 0.02 0.63 15.67
CA ASN A 69 0.80 0.01 16.73
C ASN A 69 2.16 -0.48 16.19
N ILE A 70 3.22 -0.29 16.98
CA ILE A 70 4.55 -0.85 16.73
C ILE A 70 4.99 -1.52 18.04
N ASP A 71 5.20 -2.84 18.00
CA ASP A 71 5.65 -3.65 19.14
C ASP A 71 4.88 -3.36 20.45
N GLY A 72 3.56 -3.20 20.36
CA GLY A 72 2.67 -2.94 21.50
C GLY A 72 2.45 -1.47 21.80
N ASN A 73 3.20 -0.54 21.21
CA ASN A 73 3.14 0.89 21.51
C ASN A 73 2.43 1.70 20.41
N LEU A 74 1.74 2.76 20.81
CA LEU A 74 1.23 3.76 19.87
C LEU A 74 2.39 4.56 19.27
N PRO A 75 2.35 4.92 17.97
CA PRO A 75 3.40 5.72 17.35
C PRO A 75 3.72 7.02 18.10
N ILE A 76 2.70 7.67 18.67
CA ILE A 76 2.86 8.94 19.40
C ILE A 76 3.72 8.78 20.67
N ASN A 77 3.64 7.64 21.36
CA ASN A 77 4.45 7.39 22.55
C ASN A 77 5.92 7.23 22.15
N ILE A 78 6.17 6.42 21.12
CA ILE A 78 7.53 6.18 20.60
C ILE A 78 8.19 7.48 20.12
N LEU A 79 7.44 8.37 19.48
CA LEU A 79 7.97 9.61 18.92
C LEU A 79 8.16 10.72 19.96
N ASN A 80 7.37 10.71 21.04
CA ASN A 80 7.42 11.73 22.10
C ASN A 80 8.31 11.35 23.28
N ASP A 81 8.85 10.13 23.34
CA ASP A 81 9.83 9.69 24.35
C ASP A 81 11.26 10.28 24.12
N ASN A 82 11.35 11.47 23.50
CA ASN A 82 12.59 12.24 23.29
C ASN A 82 12.77 13.32 24.36
#